data_AF-A0A496X7W7-F1
#
_entry.id   AF-A0A496X7W7-F1
#
_cell.length_a   1.000
_cell.length_b   1.000
_cell.length_c   1.000
_cell.angle_alpha   90.00
_cell.angle_beta   90.00
_cell.angle_gamma   90.00
#
_symmetry.space_group_name_H-M   'P 1'
#
loop_
_entity.id
_entity.type
_entity.pdbx_description
1 polymer ?
#
loop_
_entity_poly.entity_id
_entity_poly.type
_entity_poly.pdbx_seq_one_letter_code
_entity_poly.pdbx_strand_id
1 'polypeptide(L)'
;MLKDGRITNCDVRRSQRILAMVHELHKLGYQRLAIFSGMAPSGLCWRCRMVPYDSIFKSPEGNLDIYGSDAGLVAEYSSGESNNYFCWADAKSDSARQLAEKFLDRFPRLAEAGFGENFKYSGWLNLMLGRSESGDLPVMYSDSGLDGSTCQGSETGSIIPFPPHHTLRIQEDVLFARRSISQYFVEENDWHTAYQPLIDTMRMGLRKNIPVIAPEYPLPLEVNSDDSYNDLLFKIGAYWEGAIYYLVTILLYESPEHFLSDYLSGNHTNSKEWKMFRIIWNDRGQLSLLLAYFCRAVLKDNYSFDPNHMGQARREQVRRWLDEFEGAHKRPLLYPNPYFGGGNPLHLGYASTRFCS
;
A
#
# COMPACT_ATOMS: atom_id res chain seq x y z
N MET A 1 20.25 27.90 1.53
CA MET A 1 21.09 28.44 2.61
C MET A 1 20.22 28.65 3.84
N LEU A 2 20.32 27.75 4.83
CA LEU A 2 19.71 27.94 6.15
C LEU A 2 20.48 29.08 6.84
N LYS A 3 19.83 30.20 7.15
CA LYS A 3 20.42 31.27 7.99
C LYS A 3 20.60 30.72 9.40
N ASP A 4 21.62 31.22 10.12
CA ASP A 4 22.16 30.81 11.44
C ASP A 4 21.18 30.71 12.64
N GLY A 5 19.87 30.60 12.42
CA GLY A 5 18.91 30.22 13.45
C GLY A 5 18.98 28.72 13.71
N ARG A 6 19.65 28.30 14.80
CA ARG A 6 19.61 26.91 15.28
C ARG A 6 18.49 26.74 16.30
N ILE A 7 17.85 25.56 16.28
CA ILE A 7 16.94 25.14 17.33
C ILE A 7 17.68 25.09 18.68
N THR A 8 17.00 25.44 19.77
CA THR A 8 17.67 25.44 21.09
C THR A 8 17.73 24.02 21.66
N ASN A 9 18.66 23.78 22.61
CA ASN A 9 18.71 22.50 23.34
C ASN A 9 17.39 22.16 24.06
N CYS A 10 16.65 23.16 24.51
CA CYS A 10 15.33 22.95 25.11
C CYS A 10 14.32 22.44 24.08
N ASP A 11 14.37 22.98 22.86
CA ASP A 11 13.48 22.61 21.75
C ASP A 11 13.81 21.20 21.23
N VAL A 12 15.09 20.85 21.17
CA VAL A 12 15.55 19.48 20.91
C VAL A 12 14.95 18.52 21.92
N ARG A 13 15.14 18.77 23.23
CA ARG A 13 14.64 17.87 24.30
C ARG A 13 13.12 17.71 24.27
N ARG A 14 12.38 18.76 23.92
CA ARG A 14 10.91 18.70 23.78
C ARG A 14 10.51 17.91 22.53
N SER A 15 11.21 18.09 21.43
CA SER A 15 10.98 17.37 20.17
C SER A 15 11.33 15.88 20.29
N GLN A 16 12.43 15.57 20.99
CA GLN A 16 12.78 14.19 21.35
C GLN A 16 11.67 13.50 22.14
N ARG A 17 10.93 14.25 22.97
CA ARG A 17 9.79 13.68 23.71
C ARG A 17 8.65 13.23 22.79
N ILE A 18 8.43 13.92 21.66
CA ILE A 18 7.50 13.45 20.63
C ILE A 18 8.00 12.16 20.00
N LEU A 19 9.28 12.08 19.60
CA LEU A 19 9.85 10.83 19.06
C LEU A 19 9.70 9.66 20.05
N ALA A 20 9.95 9.92 21.34
CA ALA A 20 9.85 8.92 22.39
C ALA A 20 8.39 8.50 22.61
N MET A 21 7.44 9.43 22.52
CA MET A 21 6.01 9.14 22.57
C MET A 21 5.59 8.21 21.42
N VAL A 22 6.03 8.49 20.18
CA VAL A 22 5.73 7.61 19.03
C VAL A 22 6.32 6.21 19.25
N HIS A 23 7.50 6.11 19.84
CA HIS A 23 8.09 4.83 20.19
C HIS A 23 7.31 4.09 21.28
N GLU A 24 6.76 4.76 22.30
CA GLU A 24 5.82 4.11 23.24
C GLU A 24 4.57 3.59 22.53
N LEU A 25 4.01 4.33 21.56
CA LEU A 25 2.90 3.85 20.73
C LEU A 25 3.28 2.62 19.90
N HIS A 26 4.50 2.58 19.34
CA HIS A 26 5.00 1.42 18.58
C HIS A 26 5.09 0.15 19.42
N LYS A 27 5.45 0.25 20.71
CA LYS A 27 5.46 -0.88 21.66
C LYS A 27 4.05 -1.44 21.92
N LEU A 28 3.02 -0.61 21.76
CA LEU A 28 1.61 -0.98 21.93
C LEU A 28 0.97 -1.51 20.63
N GLY A 29 1.75 -1.69 19.55
CA GLY A 29 1.26 -2.21 18.26
C GLY A 29 0.88 -1.14 17.24
N TYR A 30 1.09 0.15 17.52
CA TYR A 30 0.79 1.25 16.60
C TYR A 30 1.99 1.61 15.70
N GLN A 31 2.67 0.60 15.15
CA GLN A 31 3.91 0.79 14.38
C GLN A 31 3.69 1.46 13.02
N ARG A 32 2.44 1.59 12.58
CA ARG A 32 2.04 2.28 11.35
C ARG A 32 1.68 3.75 11.58
N LEU A 33 1.90 4.29 12.78
CA LEU A 33 2.00 5.74 12.99
C LEU A 33 3.38 6.23 12.59
N ALA A 34 3.41 7.14 11.62
CA ALA A 34 4.63 7.74 11.09
C ALA A 34 4.75 9.22 11.44
N ILE A 35 5.97 9.66 11.69
CA ILE A 35 6.34 11.07 11.73
C ILE A 35 6.74 11.56 10.33
N PHE A 36 6.33 12.78 10.01
CA PHE A 36 6.78 13.55 8.87
C PHE A 36 7.25 14.91 9.41
N SER A 37 8.57 15.09 9.48
CA SER A 37 9.18 16.21 10.17
C SER A 37 9.95 17.13 9.24
N GLY A 38 10.04 18.40 9.60
CA GLY A 38 10.71 19.39 8.78
C GLY A 38 11.12 20.62 9.56
N MET A 39 11.77 21.54 8.85
CA MET A 39 12.19 22.83 9.41
C MET A 39 11.34 23.97 8.87
N ALA A 40 10.93 24.88 9.76
CA ALA A 40 10.31 26.14 9.39
C ALA A 40 11.26 26.98 8.51
N PRO A 41 10.75 27.93 7.70
CA PRO A 41 11.58 28.71 6.77
C PRO A 41 12.66 29.54 7.48
N SER A 42 12.43 29.86 8.75
CA SER A 42 13.37 30.58 9.60
C SER A 42 14.53 29.72 10.13
N GLY A 43 14.44 28.39 10.04
CA GLY A 43 15.36 27.47 10.71
C GLY A 43 15.18 27.36 12.23
N LEU A 44 14.27 28.14 12.82
CA LEU A 44 14.15 28.25 14.29
C LEU A 44 13.22 27.21 14.92
N CYS A 45 12.36 26.57 14.13
CA CYS A 45 11.38 25.61 14.64
C CYS A 45 11.45 24.31 13.84
N TRP A 46 11.76 23.22 14.53
CA TRP A 46 11.44 21.88 14.08
C TRP A 46 9.93 21.64 14.18
N ARG A 47 9.35 21.04 13.15
CA ARG A 47 7.93 20.71 13.04
C ARG A 47 7.77 19.22 12.80
N CYS A 48 6.70 18.65 13.32
CA CYS A 48 6.38 17.25 13.18
C CYS A 48 4.89 17.08 12.95
N ARG A 49 4.55 16.33 11.91
CA ARG A 49 3.23 15.79 11.69
C ARG A 49 3.26 14.31 11.99
N MET A 50 2.24 13.82 12.69
CA MET A 50 1.97 12.39 12.80
C MET A 50 0.83 12.03 11.87
N VAL A 51 1.05 11.01 11.05
CA VAL A 51 0.12 10.55 10.02
C VAL A 51 0.17 9.01 9.91
N PRO A 52 -0.82 8.36 9.28
CA PRO A 52 -0.70 6.97 8.90
C PRO A 52 0.51 6.75 7.98
N TYR A 53 1.22 5.64 8.15
CA TYR A 53 2.42 5.32 7.38
C TYR A 53 2.17 5.28 5.87
N ASP A 54 1.01 4.76 5.45
CA ASP A 54 0.60 4.68 4.03
C ASP A 54 0.17 6.05 3.46
N SER A 55 0.23 7.13 4.25
CA SER A 55 0.02 8.50 3.75
C SER A 55 1.32 9.18 3.30
N ILE A 56 2.49 8.61 3.61
CA ILE A 56 3.79 9.19 3.22
C ILE A 56 4.36 8.40 2.04
N PHE A 57 4.71 9.11 0.97
CA PHE A 57 5.29 8.52 -0.24
C PHE A 57 6.59 9.20 -0.60
N LYS A 58 7.53 8.40 -1.12
CA LYS A 58 8.77 8.89 -1.71
C LYS A 58 8.55 9.16 -3.20
N SER A 59 8.72 10.40 -3.65
CA SER A 59 8.65 10.77 -5.06
C SER A 59 9.77 10.10 -5.86
N PRO A 60 9.64 9.97 -7.20
CA PRO A 60 10.72 9.48 -8.06
C PRO A 60 12.04 10.26 -7.90
N GLU A 61 11.96 11.55 -7.58
CA GLU A 61 13.09 12.45 -7.36
C GLU A 61 13.75 12.26 -5.99
N GLY A 62 13.10 11.53 -5.08
CA GLY A 62 13.64 11.16 -3.77
C GLY A 62 13.04 11.92 -2.57
N ASN A 63 12.12 12.86 -2.81
CA ASN A 63 11.48 13.63 -1.76
C ASN A 63 10.39 12.83 -1.05
N LEU A 64 10.13 13.10 0.23
CA LEU A 64 8.96 12.57 0.92
C LEU A 64 7.85 13.61 0.93
N ASP A 65 6.61 13.17 0.70
CA ASP A 65 5.42 14.01 0.81
C ASP A 65 4.24 13.24 1.39
N ILE A 66 3.29 13.98 1.97
CA ILE A 66 2.05 13.45 2.53
C ILE A 66 0.95 13.54 1.48
N TYR A 67 0.25 12.42 1.26
CA TYR A 67 -0.91 12.33 0.40
C TYR A 67 -2.16 11.87 1.16
N GLY A 68 -3.31 12.42 0.78
CA GLY A 68 -4.62 11.94 1.26
C GLY A 68 -4.88 12.18 2.74
N SER A 69 -4.20 13.13 3.38
CA SER A 69 -4.42 13.44 4.79
C SER A 69 -5.73 14.21 4.99
N ASP A 70 -6.82 13.48 5.26
CA ASP A 70 -8.06 14.08 5.78
C ASP A 70 -7.76 14.75 7.14
N ALA A 71 -8.43 15.87 7.46
CA ALA A 71 -8.15 16.70 8.65
C ALA A 71 -8.21 15.94 10.01
N GLY A 72 -8.81 14.76 10.06
CA GLY A 72 -8.87 13.90 11.25
C GLY A 72 -7.77 12.84 11.36
N LEU A 73 -6.82 12.80 10.41
CA LEU A 73 -5.72 11.82 10.35
C LEU A 73 -4.34 12.48 10.43
N VAL A 74 -4.27 13.68 11.02
CA VAL A 74 -3.01 14.40 11.23
C VAL A 74 -2.99 14.96 12.65
N ALA A 75 -1.88 14.75 13.36
CA ALA A 75 -1.57 15.49 14.58
C ALA A 75 -0.30 16.30 14.36
N GLU A 76 -0.36 17.61 14.63
CA GLU A 76 0.74 18.53 14.36
C GLU A 76 1.38 19.05 15.65
N TYR A 77 2.70 19.17 15.64
CA TYR A 77 3.48 19.79 16.70
C TYR A 77 4.59 20.65 16.10
N SER A 78 4.81 21.82 16.70
CA SER A 78 5.97 22.66 16.42
C SER A 78 6.75 22.90 17.71
N SER A 79 8.06 22.81 17.64
CA SER A 79 8.94 23.22 18.76
C SER A 79 8.73 24.67 19.20
N GLY A 80 8.23 25.54 18.32
CA GLY A 80 7.81 26.90 18.69
C GLY A 80 6.64 26.95 19.70
N GLU A 81 5.88 25.85 19.84
CA GLU A 81 4.81 25.70 20.83
C GLU A 81 5.33 25.23 22.19
N SER A 82 6.66 25.06 22.32
CA SER A 82 7.33 24.60 23.53
C SER A 82 6.81 23.23 23.99
N ASN A 83 6.19 23.14 25.16
CA ASN A 83 5.64 21.91 25.74
C ASN A 83 4.11 21.85 25.67
N ASN A 84 3.48 22.67 24.82
CA ASN A 84 2.07 22.56 24.50
C ASN A 84 1.87 21.56 23.35
N TYR A 85 2.22 20.30 23.58
CA TYR A 85 2.20 19.24 22.57
C TYR A 85 0.81 19.11 21.94
N PHE A 86 0.70 19.20 20.61
CA PHE A 86 -0.58 19.13 19.89
C PHE A 86 -1.64 20.11 20.42
N CYS A 87 -1.21 21.30 20.87
CA CYS A 87 -2.03 22.32 21.54
C CYS A 87 -2.63 21.88 22.89
N TRP A 88 -2.10 20.84 23.53
CA TRP A 88 -2.55 20.37 24.84
C TRP A 88 -1.92 21.18 25.98
N ALA A 89 -2.72 22.09 26.55
CA ALA A 89 -2.29 22.93 27.67
C ALA A 89 -1.95 22.14 28.94
N ASP A 90 -2.50 20.93 29.09
CA ASP A 90 -2.35 20.03 30.23
C ASP A 90 -1.19 19.03 30.07
N ALA A 91 -0.38 19.14 29.01
CA ALA A 91 0.67 18.17 28.68
C ALA A 91 2.10 18.64 29.02
N LYS A 92 2.23 19.80 29.65
CA LYS A 92 3.50 20.50 29.87
C LYS A 92 4.56 19.69 30.62
N SER A 93 4.13 18.86 31.57
CA SER A 93 4.98 18.02 32.42
C SER A 93 4.90 16.54 32.08
N ASP A 94 4.14 16.17 31.04
CA ASP A 94 3.92 14.77 30.72
C ASP A 94 5.23 14.10 30.27
N SER A 95 5.38 12.85 30.69
CA SER A 95 6.33 11.92 30.12
C SER A 95 5.89 11.46 28.73
N ALA A 96 6.81 10.88 27.95
CA ALA A 96 6.50 10.30 26.64
C ALA A 96 5.35 9.26 26.70
N ARG A 97 5.31 8.45 27.77
CA ARG A 97 4.25 7.46 28.00
C ARG A 97 2.89 8.10 28.27
N GLN A 98 2.84 9.14 29.11
CA GLN A 98 1.60 9.87 29.38
C GLN A 98 1.08 10.59 28.13
N LEU A 99 2.00 11.13 27.31
CA LEU A 99 1.63 11.70 26.01
C LEU A 99 1.04 10.64 25.08
N ALA A 100 1.59 9.42 25.08
CA ALA A 100 1.09 8.32 24.25
C ALA A 100 -0.32 7.89 24.68
N GLU A 101 -0.58 7.79 25.99
CA GLU A 101 -1.90 7.52 26.54
C GLU A 101 -2.92 8.61 26.12
N LYS A 102 -2.56 9.89 26.24
CA LYS A 102 -3.39 11.01 25.76
C LYS A 102 -3.60 10.99 24.25
N PHE A 103 -2.60 10.56 23.48
CA PHE A 103 -2.69 10.45 22.03
C PHE A 103 -3.76 9.43 21.62
N LEU A 104 -3.80 8.27 22.27
CA LEU A 104 -4.81 7.24 22.00
C LEU A 104 -6.23 7.72 22.34
N ASP A 105 -6.38 8.49 23.41
CA ASP A 105 -7.67 9.07 23.83
C ASP A 105 -8.14 10.20 22.89
N ARG A 106 -7.24 11.11 22.50
CA ARG A 106 -7.58 12.35 21.78
C ARG A 106 -7.54 12.23 20.27
N PHE A 107 -6.80 11.26 19.72
CA PHE A 107 -6.70 10.98 18.30
C PHE A 107 -7.08 9.52 17.95
N PRO A 108 -8.26 9.02 18.36
CA PRO A 108 -8.61 7.60 18.23
C PRO A 108 -8.64 7.12 16.78
N ARG A 109 -9.11 7.95 15.84
CA ARG A 109 -9.14 7.63 14.40
C ARG A 109 -7.74 7.50 13.80
N LEU A 110 -6.82 8.36 14.22
CA LEU A 110 -5.43 8.30 13.76
C LEU A 110 -4.72 7.09 14.38
N ALA A 111 -4.96 6.81 15.66
CA ALA A 111 -4.45 5.62 16.33
C ALA A 111 -4.93 4.34 15.63
N GLU A 112 -6.23 4.23 15.32
CA GLU A 112 -6.80 3.11 14.57
C GLU A 112 -6.12 2.94 13.19
N ALA A 113 -5.96 4.03 12.43
CA ALA A 113 -5.28 3.99 11.13
C ALA A 113 -3.79 3.64 11.22
N GLY A 114 -3.18 3.85 12.39
CA GLY A 114 -1.79 3.55 12.67
C GLY A 114 -1.55 2.21 13.38
N PHE A 115 -2.60 1.44 13.65
CA PHE A 115 -2.48 0.10 14.24
C PHE A 115 -1.92 -0.91 13.25
N GLY A 116 -1.08 -1.82 13.73
CA GLY A 116 -0.45 -2.89 12.96
C GLY A 116 1.06 -2.78 12.91
N GLU A 117 1.70 -3.88 12.53
CA GLU A 117 3.15 -4.02 12.55
C GLU A 117 3.85 -3.32 11.38
N ASN A 118 5.02 -2.74 11.66
CA ASN A 118 5.94 -2.18 10.68
C ASN A 118 7.36 -2.11 11.27
N PHE A 119 7.98 -3.27 11.46
CA PHE A 119 9.31 -3.38 12.07
C PHE A 119 10.40 -2.56 11.36
N LYS A 120 10.32 -2.42 10.03
CA LYS A 120 11.28 -1.60 9.26
C LYS A 120 11.19 -0.14 9.67
N TYR A 121 9.99 0.41 9.75
CA TYR A 121 9.78 1.79 10.16
C TYR A 121 10.08 2.00 11.65
N SER A 122 9.67 1.08 12.53
CA SER A 122 10.00 1.14 13.96
C SER A 122 11.52 1.07 14.21
N GLY A 123 12.25 0.25 13.45
CA GLY A 123 13.71 0.19 13.50
C GLY A 123 14.37 1.52 13.09
N TRP A 124 13.84 2.17 12.05
CA TRP A 124 14.28 3.52 11.67
C TRP A 124 13.99 4.56 12.76
N LEU A 125 12.79 4.53 13.36
CA LEU A 125 12.43 5.47 14.43
C LEU A 125 13.34 5.30 15.66
N ASN A 126 13.68 4.06 16.01
CA ASN A 126 14.61 3.78 17.11
C ASN A 126 16.02 4.34 16.83
N LEU A 127 16.50 4.25 15.59
CA LEU A 127 17.74 4.91 15.18
C LEU A 127 17.64 6.44 15.35
N MET A 128 16.50 7.04 14.99
CA MET A 128 16.28 8.48 15.13
C MET A 128 16.23 8.93 16.58
N LEU A 129 15.70 8.10 17.47
CA LEU A 129 15.75 8.35 18.91
C LEU A 129 17.19 8.44 19.41
N GLY A 130 18.05 7.48 19.07
CA GLY A 130 19.46 7.52 19.44
C GLY A 130 20.20 8.74 18.86
N ARG A 131 19.86 9.16 17.63
CA ARG A 131 20.41 10.40 17.04
C ARG A 131 19.96 11.65 17.80
N SER A 132 18.69 11.71 18.18
CA SER A 132 18.12 12.86 18.88
C SER A 132 18.72 13.09 20.27
N GLU A 133 19.24 12.05 20.93
CA GLU A 133 19.99 12.16 22.20
C GLU A 133 21.26 13.02 22.05
N SER A 134 21.81 13.09 20.84
CA SER A 134 22.98 13.91 20.51
C SER A 134 22.62 15.29 19.95
N GLY A 135 21.34 15.68 19.96
CA GLY A 135 20.88 16.97 19.42
C GLY A 135 20.30 16.91 18.01
N ASP A 136 20.39 15.77 17.33
CA ASP A 136 20.14 15.67 15.90
C ASP A 136 18.76 15.08 15.59
N LEU A 137 17.83 15.93 15.16
CA LEU A 137 16.45 15.57 14.81
C LEU A 137 16.29 15.30 13.31
N PRO A 138 15.42 14.35 12.90
CA PRO A 138 15.17 14.10 11.50
C PRO A 138 14.44 15.28 10.83
N VAL A 139 14.90 15.68 9.65
CA VAL A 139 14.33 16.72 8.80
C VAL A 139 14.11 16.14 7.40
N MET A 140 12.84 15.88 7.07
CA MET A 140 12.40 15.27 5.81
C MET A 140 11.98 16.29 4.76
N TYR A 141 11.57 17.49 5.21
CA TYR A 141 11.25 18.61 4.36
C TYR A 141 11.73 19.94 4.97
N SER A 142 11.88 20.95 4.12
CA SER A 142 12.15 22.33 4.54
C SER A 142 11.33 23.27 3.67
N ASP A 143 10.65 24.23 4.28
CA ASP A 143 9.87 25.23 3.56
C ASP A 143 10.76 26.12 2.66
N SER A 144 12.07 26.19 2.94
CA SER A 144 13.06 26.88 2.10
C SER A 144 13.71 25.98 1.04
N GLY A 145 13.26 24.72 0.92
CA GLY A 145 13.84 23.67 0.08
C GLY A 145 14.94 22.86 0.78
N LEU A 146 14.95 21.55 0.53
CA LEU A 146 16.07 20.65 0.77
C LEU A 146 16.66 20.22 -0.57
N ASP A 147 17.95 19.86 -0.60
CA ASP A 147 18.49 19.11 -1.73
C ASP A 147 17.81 17.74 -1.74
N GLY A 148 16.88 17.55 -2.69
CA GLY A 148 15.78 16.57 -2.65
C GLY A 148 16.15 15.07 -2.65
N SER A 149 17.42 14.75 -2.41
CA SER A 149 17.96 13.40 -2.38
C SER A 149 18.37 12.92 -0.98
N THR A 150 18.22 13.73 0.08
CA THR A 150 18.62 13.34 1.45
C THR A 150 17.67 13.83 2.55
N CYS A 151 17.36 12.95 3.51
CA CYS A 151 16.86 13.35 4.82
C CYS A 151 18.06 13.92 5.60
N GLN A 152 17.86 15.08 6.21
CA GLN A 152 18.93 15.79 6.92
C GLN A 152 18.70 15.69 8.42
N GLY A 153 19.79 15.85 9.16
CA GLY A 153 19.71 16.18 10.57
C GLY A 153 19.43 17.66 10.79
N SER A 154 18.90 18.01 11.97
CA SER A 154 18.81 19.41 12.39
C SER A 154 20.20 20.02 12.63
N GLU A 155 21.22 19.19 12.86
CA GLU A 155 22.62 19.62 12.91
C GLU A 155 23.19 19.83 11.49
N THR A 156 23.94 20.91 11.32
CA THR A 156 24.47 21.31 10.01
C THR A 156 25.38 20.24 9.42
N GLY A 157 25.06 19.76 8.21
CA GLY A 157 25.85 18.76 7.50
C GLY A 157 25.62 17.31 7.97
N SER A 158 24.70 17.08 8.91
CA SER A 158 24.30 15.73 9.29
C SER A 158 23.39 15.11 8.23
N ILE A 159 23.74 13.90 7.79
CA ILE A 159 22.96 13.11 6.84
C ILE A 159 22.35 11.94 7.58
N ILE A 160 21.04 11.80 7.46
CA ILE A 160 20.24 10.77 8.13
C ILE A 160 19.64 9.85 7.06
N PRO A 161 19.59 8.52 7.29
CA PRO A 161 18.90 7.63 6.36
C PRO A 161 17.42 7.99 6.27
N PHE A 162 16.86 7.99 5.05
CA PHE A 162 15.43 8.17 4.88
C PHE A 162 14.64 7.10 5.65
N PRO A 163 13.48 7.45 6.23
CA PRO A 163 12.56 6.44 6.69
C PRO A 163 12.17 5.52 5.52
N PRO A 164 12.01 4.21 5.76
CA PRO A 164 11.51 3.32 4.74
C PRO A 164 10.09 3.74 4.41
N HIS A 165 9.82 4.15 3.17
CA HIS A 165 8.48 4.45 2.66
C HIS A 165 8.32 3.92 1.25
N HIS A 166 7.07 3.84 0.80
CA HIS A 166 6.76 3.39 -0.55
C HIS A 166 7.19 4.43 -1.59
N THR A 167 7.84 3.98 -2.65
CA THR A 167 8.18 4.85 -3.78
C THR A 167 6.97 5.02 -4.70
N LEU A 168 6.55 6.26 -4.88
CA LEU A 168 5.50 6.68 -5.78
C LEU A 168 5.90 6.40 -7.23
N ARG A 169 4.95 5.89 -7.99
CA ARG A 169 5.03 5.62 -9.41
C ARG A 169 3.85 6.26 -10.11
N ILE A 170 4.09 6.69 -11.34
CA ILE A 170 3.08 7.23 -12.23
C ILE A 170 3.11 6.38 -13.50
N GLN A 171 1.99 5.75 -13.82
CA GLN A 171 1.81 5.00 -15.06
C GLN A 171 0.40 5.24 -15.55
N GLU A 172 0.24 5.63 -16.82
CA GLU A 172 -1.06 5.91 -17.42
C GLU A 172 -1.94 6.79 -16.50
N ASP A 173 -1.43 7.96 -16.08
CA ASP A 173 -2.13 8.91 -15.18
C ASP A 173 -2.64 8.36 -13.83
N VAL A 174 -2.21 7.15 -13.45
CA VAL A 174 -2.49 6.52 -12.16
C VAL A 174 -1.27 6.67 -11.26
N LEU A 175 -1.51 7.22 -10.07
CA LEU A 175 -0.54 7.36 -8.98
C LEU A 175 -0.62 6.14 -8.08
N PHE A 176 0.49 5.42 -7.91
CA PHE A 176 0.50 4.22 -7.08
C PHE A 176 1.86 3.95 -6.48
N ALA A 177 1.91 3.10 -5.47
CA ALA A 177 3.14 2.51 -5.00
C ALA A 177 2.96 1.02 -4.77
N ARG A 178 4.06 0.27 -4.90
CA ARG A 178 4.00 -1.19 -4.79
C ARG A 178 4.21 -1.65 -3.34
N ARG A 179 3.49 -2.70 -2.96
CA ARG A 179 3.65 -3.40 -1.69
C ARG A 179 3.64 -4.91 -1.92
N SER A 180 4.71 -5.56 -1.47
CA SER A 180 4.71 -7.00 -1.25
C SER A 180 3.86 -7.32 -0.02
N ILE A 181 2.92 -8.25 -0.16
CA ILE A 181 2.19 -8.80 0.97
C ILE A 181 3.05 -9.92 1.56
N SER A 182 3.35 -9.83 2.86
CA SER A 182 4.16 -10.84 3.56
C SER A 182 3.39 -12.13 3.76
N GLN A 183 4.12 -13.23 3.95
CA GLN A 183 3.59 -14.55 4.27
C GLN A 183 2.68 -14.53 5.51
N TYR A 184 3.09 -13.84 6.57
CA TYR A 184 2.29 -13.65 7.79
C TYR A 184 0.87 -13.11 7.52
N PHE A 185 0.73 -12.22 6.53
CA PHE A 185 -0.57 -11.64 6.19
C PHE A 185 -1.51 -12.64 5.50
N VAL A 186 -0.96 -13.65 4.83
CA VAL A 186 -1.73 -14.76 4.21
C VAL A 186 -1.97 -15.89 5.20
N GLU A 187 -1.11 -16.06 6.21
CA GLU A 187 -1.25 -17.10 7.24
C GLU A 187 -2.25 -16.71 8.34
N GLU A 188 -2.33 -15.43 8.72
CA GLU A 188 -3.28 -14.95 9.72
C GLU A 188 -4.70 -14.70 9.17
N ASN A 189 -4.86 -14.68 7.85
CA ASN A 189 -6.13 -14.41 7.19
C ASN A 189 -6.52 -15.56 6.25
N ASP A 190 -7.82 -15.71 5.98
CA ASP A 190 -8.24 -16.56 4.87
C ASP A 190 -7.63 -16.02 3.56
N TRP A 191 -6.79 -16.84 2.91
CA TRP A 191 -6.08 -16.48 1.68
C TRP A 191 -7.05 -16.04 0.56
N HIS A 192 -8.31 -16.51 0.58
CA HIS A 192 -9.37 -16.05 -0.33
C HIS A 192 -9.74 -14.57 -0.15
N THR A 193 -9.50 -14.01 1.05
CA THR A 193 -9.91 -12.64 1.42
C THR A 193 -8.75 -11.71 1.71
N ALA A 194 -7.51 -12.22 1.72
CA ALA A 194 -6.34 -11.46 2.15
C ALA A 194 -6.21 -10.09 1.45
N TYR A 195 -6.42 -10.02 0.14
CA TYR A 195 -6.29 -8.76 -0.61
C TYR A 195 -7.49 -7.81 -0.48
N GLN A 196 -8.62 -8.21 0.12
CA GLN A 196 -9.84 -7.39 0.16
C GLN A 196 -9.65 -6.06 0.88
N PRO A 197 -9.07 -5.99 2.10
CA PRO A 197 -8.87 -4.72 2.79
C PRO A 197 -7.99 -3.78 1.97
N LEU A 198 -6.94 -4.31 1.32
CA LEU A 198 -6.08 -3.52 0.44
C LEU A 198 -6.87 -2.97 -0.75
N ILE A 199 -7.66 -3.80 -1.43
CA ILE A 199 -8.47 -3.40 -2.59
C ILE A 199 -9.53 -2.37 -2.20
N ASP A 200 -10.17 -2.51 -1.04
CA ASP A 200 -11.17 -1.56 -0.56
C ASP A 200 -10.59 -0.15 -0.38
N THR A 201 -9.32 -0.04 0.07
CA THR A 201 -8.63 1.26 0.13
C THR A 201 -8.36 1.87 -1.25
N MET A 202 -8.16 1.05 -2.29
CA MET A 202 -7.89 1.53 -3.64
C MET A 202 -9.06 2.30 -4.23
N ARG A 203 -10.30 1.85 -3.96
CA ARG A 203 -11.52 2.49 -4.48
C ARG A 203 -11.56 3.98 -4.10
N MET A 204 -11.22 4.29 -2.85
CA MET A 204 -11.21 5.68 -2.39
C MET A 204 -10.04 6.46 -3.01
N GLY A 205 -8.87 5.83 -3.12
CA GLY A 205 -7.68 6.46 -3.70
C GLY A 205 -7.85 6.85 -5.17
N LEU A 206 -8.40 5.93 -5.97
CA LEU A 206 -8.72 6.16 -7.38
C LEU A 206 -9.70 7.32 -7.58
N ARG A 207 -10.76 7.39 -6.75
CA ARG A 207 -11.77 8.46 -6.80
C ARG A 207 -11.21 9.82 -6.39
N LYS A 208 -10.40 9.88 -5.33
CA LYS A 208 -9.81 11.13 -4.81
C LYS A 208 -8.53 11.55 -5.55
N ASN A 209 -8.06 10.77 -6.52
CA ASN A 209 -6.79 10.98 -7.23
C ASN A 209 -5.58 11.09 -6.28
N ILE A 210 -5.57 10.25 -5.24
CA ILE A 210 -4.44 10.10 -4.32
C ILE A 210 -3.71 8.78 -4.63
N PRO A 211 -2.42 8.66 -4.28
CA PRO A 211 -1.67 7.43 -4.49
C PRO A 211 -2.35 6.21 -3.88
N VAL A 212 -2.32 5.11 -4.62
CA VAL A 212 -2.90 3.83 -4.20
C VAL A 212 -1.79 2.82 -3.92
N ILE A 213 -1.93 2.02 -2.87
CA ILE A 213 -1.03 0.89 -2.63
C ILE A 213 -1.47 -0.29 -3.50
N ALA A 214 -0.65 -0.60 -4.50
CA ALA A 214 -0.84 -1.68 -5.45
C ALA A 214 -0.08 -2.94 -5.00
N PRO A 215 -0.71 -4.12 -5.05
CA PRO A 215 -0.01 -5.34 -4.71
C PRO A 215 1.05 -5.69 -5.76
N GLU A 216 2.16 -6.27 -5.30
CA GLU A 216 3.17 -6.85 -6.17
C GLU A 216 2.77 -8.27 -6.60
N TYR A 217 3.13 -8.64 -7.82
CA TYR A 217 2.98 -10.02 -8.29
C TYR A 217 3.96 -10.93 -7.53
N PRO A 218 3.49 -11.94 -6.78
CA PRO A 218 4.34 -12.74 -5.92
C PRO A 218 5.11 -13.77 -6.73
N LEU A 219 6.31 -13.38 -7.20
CA LEU A 219 7.28 -14.29 -7.78
C LEU A 219 8.43 -14.53 -6.79
N PRO A 220 8.95 -15.76 -6.69
CA PRO A 220 10.10 -16.02 -5.86
C PRO A 220 11.30 -15.25 -6.41
N LEU A 221 11.96 -14.46 -5.56
CA LEU A 221 13.15 -13.71 -5.95
C LEU A 221 14.40 -14.60 -6.03
N GLU A 222 14.41 -15.77 -5.37
CA GLU A 222 15.40 -16.85 -5.50
C GLU A 222 14.92 -18.00 -4.60
N VAL A 223 14.59 -19.17 -5.16
CA VAL A 223 14.08 -20.32 -4.39
C VAL A 223 15.27 -21.08 -3.80
N ASN A 224 15.54 -20.90 -2.51
CA ASN A 224 16.44 -21.75 -1.73
C ASN A 224 15.70 -22.29 -0.50
N SER A 225 14.73 -23.19 -0.69
CA SER A 225 14.27 -24.21 0.28
C SER A 225 12.94 -24.85 -0.16
N ASP A 226 12.73 -26.11 0.23
CA ASP A 226 11.53 -26.91 -0.08
C ASP A 226 10.23 -26.39 0.59
N ASP A 227 10.33 -25.52 1.60
CA ASP A 227 9.18 -24.80 2.19
C ASP A 227 8.56 -23.74 1.24
N SER A 228 9.17 -23.52 0.06
CA SER A 228 8.84 -22.42 -0.87
C SER A 228 7.62 -22.66 -1.78
N TYR A 229 7.21 -23.89 -2.08
CA TYR A 229 6.19 -24.10 -3.14
C TYR A 229 4.76 -23.87 -2.63
N ASN A 230 4.40 -24.44 -1.48
CA ASN A 230 3.06 -24.27 -0.92
C ASN A 230 2.81 -22.82 -0.49
N ASP A 231 3.82 -22.15 0.09
CA ASP A 231 3.76 -20.72 0.40
C ASP A 231 3.55 -19.87 -0.87
N LEU A 232 4.30 -20.16 -1.94
CA LEU A 232 4.11 -19.51 -3.24
C LEU A 232 2.71 -19.78 -3.83
N LEU A 233 2.20 -21.00 -3.67
CA LEU A 233 0.86 -21.39 -4.11
C LEU A 233 -0.21 -20.52 -3.44
N PHE A 234 -0.17 -20.37 -2.11
CA PHE A 234 -1.13 -19.54 -1.37
C PHE A 234 -0.99 -18.06 -1.70
N LYS A 235 0.24 -17.53 -1.84
CA LYS A 235 0.47 -16.14 -2.25
C LYS A 235 -0.10 -15.85 -3.64
N ILE A 236 0.16 -16.73 -4.60
CA ILE A 236 -0.37 -16.59 -5.96
C ILE A 236 -1.90 -16.76 -5.97
N GLY A 237 -2.43 -17.73 -5.23
CA GLY A 237 -3.86 -17.93 -5.04
C GLY A 237 -4.54 -16.65 -4.54
N ALA A 238 -4.05 -16.11 -3.42
CA ALA A 238 -4.57 -14.87 -2.82
C ALA A 238 -4.48 -13.68 -3.78
N TYR A 239 -3.38 -13.55 -4.53
CA TYR A 239 -3.22 -12.49 -5.52
C TYR A 239 -4.27 -12.54 -6.64
N TRP A 240 -4.62 -13.73 -7.12
CA TRP A 240 -5.65 -13.92 -8.14
C TRP A 240 -7.07 -13.81 -7.59
N GLU A 241 -7.32 -14.23 -6.35
CA GLU A 241 -8.58 -13.93 -5.65
C GLU A 241 -8.77 -12.42 -5.48
N GLY A 242 -7.69 -11.69 -5.18
CA GLY A 242 -7.68 -10.23 -5.23
C GLY A 242 -8.07 -9.68 -6.60
N ALA A 243 -7.61 -10.30 -7.70
CA ALA A 243 -8.01 -9.89 -9.05
C ALA A 243 -9.53 -10.01 -9.24
N ILE A 244 -10.11 -11.14 -8.86
CA ILE A 244 -11.55 -11.42 -8.97
C ILE A 244 -12.33 -10.43 -8.09
N TYR A 245 -11.89 -10.23 -6.85
CA TYR A 245 -12.52 -9.26 -5.94
C TYR A 245 -12.51 -7.84 -6.54
N TYR A 246 -11.39 -7.42 -7.14
CA TYR A 246 -11.29 -6.11 -7.81
C TYR A 246 -12.24 -6.00 -9.00
N LEU A 247 -12.33 -7.04 -9.84
CA LEU A 247 -13.26 -7.08 -10.97
C LEU A 247 -14.71 -6.86 -10.52
N VAL A 248 -15.14 -7.54 -9.46
CA VAL A 248 -16.51 -7.47 -8.94
C VAL A 248 -16.76 -6.13 -8.24
N THR A 249 -15.83 -5.68 -7.40
CA THR A 249 -16.08 -4.53 -6.52
C THR A 249 -15.75 -3.19 -7.16
N ILE A 250 -14.63 -3.06 -7.85
CA ILE A 250 -14.19 -1.77 -8.41
C ILE A 250 -14.67 -1.61 -9.84
N LEU A 251 -14.58 -2.67 -10.64
CA LEU A 251 -14.99 -2.64 -12.05
C LEU A 251 -16.45 -3.05 -12.27
N LEU A 252 -17.12 -3.55 -11.22
CA LEU A 252 -18.55 -3.89 -11.24
C LEU A 252 -18.93 -4.94 -12.28
N TYR A 253 -18.02 -5.87 -12.57
CA TYR A 253 -18.34 -7.02 -13.40
C TYR A 253 -19.19 -8.03 -12.61
N GLU A 254 -20.31 -8.44 -13.20
CA GLU A 254 -21.29 -9.36 -12.61
C GLU A 254 -21.04 -10.82 -12.99
N SER A 255 -20.15 -11.09 -13.95
CA SER A 255 -19.77 -12.45 -14.37
C SER A 255 -18.45 -12.46 -15.14
N PRO A 256 -17.77 -13.63 -15.24
CA PRO A 256 -16.63 -13.81 -16.13
C PRO A 256 -17.01 -13.55 -17.59
N GLU A 257 -18.24 -13.87 -17.99
CA GLU A 257 -18.77 -13.62 -19.33
C GLU A 257 -18.84 -12.14 -19.67
N HIS A 258 -19.37 -11.32 -18.75
CA HIS A 258 -19.45 -9.87 -18.91
C HIS A 258 -18.03 -9.27 -19.05
N PHE A 259 -17.12 -9.68 -18.18
CA PHE A 259 -15.72 -9.26 -18.25
C PHE A 259 -15.02 -9.67 -19.55
N LEU A 260 -15.14 -10.93 -19.98
CA LEU A 260 -14.53 -11.42 -21.23
C LEU A 260 -15.13 -10.72 -22.46
N SER A 261 -16.44 -10.48 -22.45
CA SER A 261 -17.12 -9.72 -23.50
C SER A 261 -16.51 -8.34 -23.70
N ASP A 262 -16.34 -7.59 -22.62
CA ASP A 262 -15.76 -6.24 -22.65
C ASP A 262 -14.28 -6.27 -23.02
N TYR A 263 -13.54 -7.23 -22.47
CA TYR A 263 -12.12 -7.38 -22.74
C TYR A 263 -11.86 -7.69 -24.22
N LEU A 264 -12.53 -8.70 -24.78
CA LEU A 264 -12.32 -9.18 -26.14
C LEU A 264 -12.91 -8.27 -27.21
N SER A 265 -13.90 -7.45 -26.86
CA SER A 265 -14.41 -6.41 -27.77
C SER A 265 -13.51 -5.18 -27.85
N GLY A 266 -12.51 -5.06 -26.96
CA GLY A 266 -11.69 -3.86 -26.85
C GLY A 266 -12.46 -2.64 -26.32
N ASN A 267 -13.70 -2.84 -25.84
CA ASN A 267 -14.55 -1.78 -25.29
C ASN A 267 -14.22 -1.44 -23.84
N HIS A 268 -13.19 -2.05 -23.27
CA HIS A 268 -12.78 -1.77 -21.90
C HIS A 268 -12.51 -0.27 -21.73
N THR A 269 -13.12 0.30 -20.69
CA THR A 269 -13.07 1.74 -20.46
C THR A 269 -11.63 2.21 -20.26
N ASN A 270 -11.28 3.39 -20.79
CA ASN A 270 -10.03 4.08 -20.46
C ASN A 270 -10.07 4.71 -19.05
N SER A 271 -10.82 4.07 -18.13
CA SER A 271 -11.02 4.52 -16.75
C SER A 271 -9.77 4.27 -15.93
N LYS A 272 -9.60 5.03 -14.84
CA LYS A 272 -8.45 4.85 -13.92
C LYS A 272 -8.52 3.49 -13.23
N GLU A 273 -9.72 3.03 -12.94
CA GLU A 273 -10.02 1.72 -12.37
C GLU A 273 -9.49 0.59 -13.27
N TRP A 274 -9.73 0.69 -14.57
CA TRP A 274 -9.25 -0.32 -15.52
C TRP A 274 -7.74 -0.24 -15.76
N LYS A 275 -7.19 0.96 -15.87
CA LYS A 275 -5.73 1.17 -15.96
C LYS A 275 -5.04 0.58 -14.74
N MET A 276 -5.56 0.83 -13.53
CA MET A 276 -5.04 0.24 -12.31
C MET A 276 -5.12 -1.28 -12.30
N PHE A 277 -6.23 -1.87 -12.77
CA PHE A 277 -6.35 -3.32 -12.90
C PHE A 277 -5.24 -3.89 -13.80
N ARG A 278 -4.98 -3.27 -14.96
CA ARG A 278 -3.90 -3.69 -15.87
C ARG A 278 -2.51 -3.49 -15.25
N ILE A 279 -2.27 -2.36 -14.59
CA ILE A 279 -1.01 -2.09 -13.88
C ILE A 279 -0.74 -3.21 -12.88
N ILE A 280 -1.75 -3.64 -12.12
CA ILE A 280 -1.56 -4.67 -11.10
C ILE A 280 -1.42 -6.06 -11.72
N TRP A 281 -2.45 -6.51 -12.45
CA TRP A 281 -2.63 -7.91 -12.85
C TRP A 281 -2.09 -8.26 -14.24
N ASN A 282 -1.53 -7.28 -14.96
CA ASN A 282 -0.80 -7.50 -16.20
C ASN A 282 0.65 -6.95 -16.17
N ASP A 283 1.19 -6.67 -14.98
CA ASP A 283 2.55 -6.09 -14.78
C ASP A 283 3.66 -6.84 -15.54
N ARG A 284 3.52 -8.15 -15.72
CA ARG A 284 4.46 -9.06 -16.40
C ARG A 284 3.81 -9.84 -17.55
N GLY A 285 2.69 -9.38 -18.10
CA GLY A 285 1.95 -10.10 -19.15
C GLY A 285 1.13 -11.31 -18.65
N GLN A 286 1.01 -11.48 -17.33
CA GLN A 286 0.39 -12.65 -16.69
C GLN A 286 -1.15 -12.65 -16.75
N LEU A 287 -1.79 -11.54 -17.16
CA LEU A 287 -3.27 -11.45 -17.20
C LEU A 287 -3.88 -12.51 -18.12
N SER A 288 -3.16 -12.89 -19.18
CA SER A 288 -3.57 -13.94 -20.11
C SER A 288 -3.89 -15.28 -19.43
N LEU A 289 -3.25 -15.58 -18.29
CA LEU A 289 -3.53 -16.79 -17.52
C LEU A 289 -4.92 -16.75 -16.87
N LEU A 290 -5.32 -15.60 -16.32
CA LEU A 290 -6.65 -15.41 -15.76
C LEU A 290 -7.72 -15.41 -16.86
N LEU A 291 -7.44 -14.79 -18.01
CA LEU A 291 -8.32 -14.83 -19.17
C LEU A 291 -8.57 -16.26 -19.64
N ALA A 292 -7.52 -17.07 -19.77
CA ALA A 292 -7.64 -18.46 -20.17
C ALA A 292 -8.45 -19.27 -19.15
N TYR A 293 -8.28 -19.02 -17.85
CA TYR A 293 -9.10 -19.61 -16.79
C TYR A 293 -10.58 -19.29 -16.99
N PHE A 294 -10.94 -18.02 -17.18
CA PHE A 294 -12.32 -17.62 -17.44
C PHE A 294 -12.87 -18.20 -18.74
N CYS A 295 -12.10 -18.17 -19.85
CA CYS A 295 -12.51 -18.77 -21.12
C CYS A 295 -12.86 -20.26 -20.95
N ARG A 296 -12.02 -21.01 -20.21
CA ARG A 296 -12.27 -22.41 -19.92
C ARG A 296 -13.51 -22.61 -19.05
N ALA A 297 -13.71 -21.79 -18.01
CA ALA A 297 -14.89 -21.86 -17.15
C ALA A 297 -16.18 -21.62 -17.97
N VAL A 298 -16.26 -20.51 -18.70
CA VAL A 298 -17.39 -20.15 -19.57
C VAL A 298 -17.67 -21.21 -20.64
N LEU A 299 -16.64 -21.91 -21.14
CA LEU A 299 -16.82 -22.98 -22.14
C LEU A 299 -17.20 -24.33 -21.53
N LYS A 300 -16.77 -24.66 -20.30
CA LYS A 300 -17.05 -25.93 -19.61
C LYS A 300 -18.43 -25.98 -19.01
N ASP A 301 -18.92 -24.87 -18.48
CA ASP A 301 -20.17 -24.87 -17.76
C ASP A 301 -21.38 -24.95 -18.70
N ASN A 302 -22.27 -25.91 -18.39
CA ASN A 302 -23.70 -25.83 -18.68
C ASN A 302 -24.35 -24.86 -17.67
N TYR A 303 -23.71 -23.75 -17.29
CA TYR A 303 -24.33 -22.70 -16.47
C TYR A 303 -25.64 -22.36 -17.17
N SER A 304 -26.75 -22.40 -16.42
CA SER A 304 -28.09 -22.18 -16.94
C SER A 304 -28.09 -20.89 -17.73
N PHE A 305 -28.06 -21.06 -19.06
CA PHE A 305 -27.90 -19.97 -19.99
C PHE A 305 -29.06 -19.01 -19.78
N ASP A 306 -28.74 -17.74 -19.53
CA ASP A 306 -29.55 -16.68 -20.09
C ASP A 306 -29.07 -16.49 -21.54
N PRO A 307 -29.85 -16.89 -22.56
CA PRO A 307 -29.52 -16.68 -23.97
C PRO A 307 -29.25 -15.21 -24.33
N ASN A 308 -29.60 -14.28 -23.45
CA ASN A 308 -29.41 -12.84 -23.65
C ASN A 308 -27.97 -12.34 -23.40
N HIS A 309 -27.10 -13.10 -22.72
CA HIS A 309 -25.80 -12.54 -22.26
C HIS A 309 -24.58 -12.87 -23.15
N MET A 310 -24.54 -14.01 -23.86
CA MET A 310 -23.44 -14.34 -24.79
C MET A 310 -23.93 -15.08 -26.04
N GLY A 311 -24.05 -14.36 -27.15
CA GLY A 311 -24.42 -14.93 -28.45
C GLY A 311 -23.36 -15.90 -29.01
N GLN A 312 -23.76 -16.80 -29.93
CA GLN A 312 -22.90 -17.82 -30.54
C GLN A 312 -21.59 -17.26 -31.12
N ALA A 313 -21.64 -16.10 -31.78
CA ALA A 313 -20.46 -15.46 -32.36
C ALA A 313 -19.40 -15.10 -31.29
N ARG A 314 -19.85 -14.69 -30.10
CA ARG A 314 -18.95 -14.33 -28.99
C ARG A 314 -18.37 -15.57 -28.32
N ARG A 315 -19.14 -16.64 -28.18
CA ARG A 315 -18.62 -17.93 -27.71
C ARG A 315 -17.55 -18.49 -28.64
N GLU A 316 -17.72 -18.32 -29.95
CA GLU A 316 -16.72 -18.70 -30.94
C GLU A 316 -15.46 -17.83 -30.85
N GLN A 317 -15.59 -16.53 -30.57
CA GLN A 317 -14.44 -15.66 -30.28
C GLN A 317 -13.67 -16.13 -29.04
N VAL A 318 -14.36 -16.47 -27.95
CA VAL A 318 -13.76 -17.02 -26.73
C VAL A 318 -13.02 -18.33 -27.01
N ARG A 319 -13.62 -19.23 -27.79
CA ARG A 319 -13.00 -20.51 -28.18
C ARG A 319 -11.73 -20.28 -28.99
N ARG A 320 -11.78 -19.46 -30.04
CA ARG A 320 -10.60 -19.16 -30.88
C ARG A 320 -9.46 -18.56 -30.06
N TRP A 321 -9.78 -17.61 -29.18
CA TRP A 321 -8.79 -17.01 -28.31
C TRP A 321 -8.14 -18.05 -27.38
N LEU A 322 -8.94 -18.97 -26.82
CA LEU A 322 -8.42 -20.03 -25.96
C LEU A 322 -7.52 -21.00 -26.74
N ASP A 323 -7.92 -21.40 -27.95
CA ASP A 323 -7.12 -22.28 -28.81
C ASP A 323 -5.77 -21.64 -29.17
N GLU A 324 -5.76 -20.33 -29.48
CA GLU A 324 -4.53 -19.57 -29.71
C GLU A 324 -3.63 -19.51 -28.47
N PHE A 325 -4.23 -19.25 -27.30
CA PHE A 325 -3.51 -19.23 -26.03
C PHE A 325 -2.87 -20.59 -25.71
N GLU A 326 -3.62 -21.68 -25.81
CA GLU A 326 -3.12 -23.05 -25.57
C GLU A 326 -2.06 -23.46 -26.61
N GLY A 327 -2.24 -23.05 -27.87
CA GLY A 327 -1.26 -23.25 -28.94
C GLY A 327 0.08 -22.57 -28.65
N ALA A 328 0.05 -21.38 -28.02
CA ALA A 328 1.23 -20.65 -27.59
C ALA A 328 1.86 -21.22 -26.29
N HIS A 329 1.07 -21.85 -25.41
CA HIS A 329 1.51 -22.33 -24.10
C HIS A 329 1.46 -23.86 -23.97
N LYS A 330 2.19 -24.55 -24.86
CA LYS A 330 2.25 -26.03 -24.91
C LYS A 330 2.83 -26.70 -23.67
N ARG A 331 3.50 -25.94 -22.80
CA ARG A 331 4.13 -26.44 -21.58
C ARG A 331 3.57 -25.67 -20.38
N PRO A 332 3.25 -26.36 -19.26
CA PRO A 332 2.89 -25.67 -18.03
C PRO A 332 3.99 -24.69 -17.62
N LEU A 333 3.58 -23.54 -17.10
CA LEU A 333 4.50 -22.59 -16.49
C LEU A 333 5.08 -23.17 -15.19
N LEU A 334 6.30 -22.77 -14.85
CA LEU A 334 7.04 -23.25 -13.68
C LEU A 334 6.33 -22.92 -12.36
N TYR A 335 5.59 -21.81 -12.32
CA TYR A 335 4.95 -21.31 -11.11
C TYR A 335 3.45 -21.62 -11.09
N PRO A 336 2.86 -21.78 -9.89
CA PRO A 336 1.41 -21.84 -9.74
C PRO A 336 0.72 -20.69 -10.48
N ASN A 337 -0.43 -20.94 -11.08
CA ASN A 337 -1.15 -19.95 -11.88
C ASN A 337 -2.61 -20.41 -12.05
N PRO A 338 -3.52 -19.50 -12.43
CA PRO A 338 -4.95 -19.81 -12.48
C PRO A 338 -5.33 -20.81 -13.58
N TYR A 339 -4.45 -21.10 -14.55
CA TYR A 339 -4.80 -21.91 -15.71
C TYR A 339 -4.29 -23.37 -15.68
N PHE A 340 -3.03 -23.56 -15.28
CA PHE A 340 -2.35 -24.86 -15.30
C PHE A 340 -2.46 -25.57 -13.95
N GLY A 341 -2.83 -26.86 -13.97
CA GLY A 341 -2.89 -27.73 -12.77
C GLY A 341 -4.25 -28.40 -12.50
N GLY A 342 -5.16 -28.46 -13.48
CA GLY A 342 -6.39 -29.27 -13.40
C GLY A 342 -7.69 -28.49 -13.58
N GLY A 343 -8.76 -28.91 -12.87
CA GLY A 343 -10.10 -28.32 -12.98
C GLY A 343 -10.20 -26.89 -12.47
N ASN A 344 -9.47 -26.57 -11.40
CA ASN A 344 -9.27 -25.24 -10.84
C ASN A 344 -7.95 -25.28 -10.02
N PRO A 345 -6.80 -25.02 -10.64
CA PRO A 345 -5.49 -25.30 -10.03
C PRO A 345 -5.15 -24.47 -8.79
N LEU A 346 -5.83 -23.34 -8.59
CA LEU A 346 -5.67 -22.49 -7.42
C LEU A 346 -6.90 -22.52 -6.51
N HIS A 347 -7.91 -23.37 -6.78
CA HIS A 347 -9.19 -23.36 -6.06
C HIS A 347 -9.82 -21.96 -5.93
N LEU A 348 -9.76 -21.14 -6.99
CA LEU A 348 -10.37 -19.81 -7.02
C LEU A 348 -11.88 -19.95 -6.75
N GLY A 349 -12.30 -19.58 -5.54
CA GLY A 349 -13.61 -19.88 -4.97
C GLY A 349 -14.62 -18.76 -5.19
N TYR A 350 -14.16 -17.50 -5.27
CA TYR A 350 -15.04 -16.33 -5.38
C TYR A 350 -15.80 -16.24 -6.69
N ALA A 351 -15.26 -16.81 -7.77
CA ALA A 351 -15.95 -16.87 -9.06
C ALA A 351 -17.22 -17.75 -9.01
N SER A 352 -17.35 -18.68 -8.05
CA SER A 352 -18.53 -19.56 -7.97
C SER A 352 -19.64 -19.02 -7.05
N THR A 353 -19.31 -18.17 -6.07
CA THR A 353 -20.24 -17.82 -4.98
C THR A 353 -20.86 -16.43 -5.09
N ARG A 354 -20.21 -15.45 -5.75
CA ARG A 354 -20.79 -14.11 -5.97
C ARG A 354 -21.30 -13.83 -7.38
N PHE A 355 -20.81 -14.56 -8.38
CA PHE A 355 -21.38 -14.51 -9.74
C PHE A 355 -22.70 -15.29 -9.88
N CYS A 356 -23.12 -16.01 -8.82
CA CYS A 356 -24.36 -16.78 -8.77
C CYS A 356 -25.38 -16.28 -7.72
N SER A 357 -25.13 -15.14 -7.05
CA SER A 357 -25.99 -14.59 -6.00
C SER A 357 -26.75 -13.35 -6.45
#